data_AF-A0A327VXN1-F1
#
_entry.id   AF-A0A327VXN1-F1
#
_cell.length_a   1.000
_cell.length_b   1.000
_cell.length_c   1.000
_cell.angle_alpha   90.00
_cell.angle_beta   90.00
_cell.angle_gamma   90.00
#
_symmetry.space_group_name_H-M   'P 1'
#
loop_
_entity.id
_entity.type
_entity.pdbx_description
1 polymer ?
#
loop_
_entity_poly.entity_id
_entity_poly.type
_entity_poly.pdbx_seq_one_letter_code
_entity_poly.pdbx_strand_id
1 'polypeptide(L)'
;MDGNVYTFNEAIAAGCEPRDYLFDTAHLPVGTVHAFLDFKIWTKSGTGITCFFREGKTDRRFRLTVFRRKDKDSYTLDDNGIDFRISPLNVLYQLISDKNSNGNIVLRQADIINTAR
;
A
#
# COMPACT_ATOMS: atom_id res chain seq x y z
N MET A 1 0.91 -14.40 -15.05
CA MET A 1 1.43 -13.24 -14.29
C MET A 1 0.19 -12.62 -13.68
N ASP A 2 -0.21 -13.06 -12.49
CA ASP A 2 -1.62 -12.96 -12.07
C ASP A 2 -1.83 -11.90 -10.99
N GLY A 3 -1.14 -10.77 -11.10
CA GLY A 3 -1.27 -9.63 -10.19
C GLY A 3 -0.81 -8.32 -10.81
N ASN A 4 -1.29 -7.20 -10.28
CA ASN A 4 -0.96 -5.84 -10.72
C ASN A 4 0.14 -5.22 -9.83
N VAL A 5 1.18 -6.00 -9.57
CA VAL A 5 2.35 -5.61 -8.76
C VAL A 5 3.58 -5.64 -9.64
N TYR A 6 4.22 -4.48 -9.78
CA TYR A 6 5.41 -4.32 -10.62
C TYR A 6 6.69 -4.75 -9.90
N THR A 7 7.72 -5.04 -10.66
CA THR A 7 9.10 -4.85 -10.25
C THR A 7 9.46 -3.36 -10.27
N PHE A 8 10.56 -2.97 -9.64
CA PHE A 8 11.00 -1.58 -9.65
C PHE A 8 11.18 -1.03 -11.07
N ASN A 9 11.81 -1.80 -11.96
CA ASN A 9 12.07 -1.37 -13.33
C ASN A 9 10.79 -1.30 -14.16
N GLU A 10 9.84 -2.23 -13.97
CA GLU A 10 8.53 -2.16 -14.64
C GLU A 10 7.75 -0.93 -14.22
N ALA A 11 7.80 -0.54 -12.94
CA ALA A 11 7.15 0.68 -12.47
C ALA A 11 7.74 1.93 -13.14
N ILE A 12 9.07 2.05 -13.20
CA ILE A 12 9.74 3.17 -13.90
C ILE A 12 9.38 3.18 -15.39
N ALA A 13 9.37 2.02 -16.05
CA ALA A 13 9.01 1.90 -17.45
C ALA A 13 7.53 2.27 -17.71
N ALA A 14 6.64 2.06 -16.73
CA ALA A 14 5.25 2.47 -16.76
C ALA A 14 5.02 3.95 -16.38
N GLY A 15 6.09 4.72 -16.15
CA GLY A 15 6.01 6.14 -15.76
C GLY A 15 5.66 6.38 -14.29
N CYS A 16 5.70 5.34 -13.45
CA CYS A 16 5.57 5.48 -12.00
C CYS A 16 6.93 5.81 -11.39
N GLU A 17 7.03 6.86 -10.58
CA GLU A 17 8.27 7.22 -9.87
C GLU A 17 8.16 6.89 -8.36
N PRO A 18 8.72 5.76 -7.88
CA PRO A 18 8.64 5.35 -6.48
C PRO A 18 9.32 6.29 -5.49
N ARG A 19 10.23 7.15 -5.97
CA ARG A 19 10.98 8.11 -5.14
C ARG A 19 10.16 9.32 -4.74
N ASP A 20 9.06 9.60 -5.45
CA ASP A 20 8.16 10.70 -5.15
C ASP A 20 7.27 10.46 -3.90
N TYR A 21 7.30 9.23 -3.36
CA TYR A 21 6.45 8.82 -2.24
C TYR A 21 7.24 8.75 -0.94
N LEU A 22 6.75 9.49 0.06
CA LEU A 22 7.35 9.55 1.39
C LEU A 22 7.33 8.19 2.08
N PHE A 23 8.41 7.88 2.79
CA PHE A 23 8.56 6.68 3.60
C PHE A 23 9.11 6.97 5.00
N ASP A 24 9.45 8.23 5.28
CA ASP A 24 9.91 8.67 6.59
C ASP A 24 8.77 8.58 7.59
N THR A 25 8.97 7.81 8.66
CA THR A 25 7.98 7.53 9.69
C THR A 25 7.48 8.79 10.40
N ALA A 26 8.25 9.88 10.41
CA ALA A 26 7.83 11.17 10.95
C ALA A 26 6.72 11.85 10.13
N HIS A 27 6.61 11.49 8.84
CA HIS A 27 5.69 12.12 7.89
C HIS A 27 4.59 11.17 7.39
N LEU A 28 4.66 9.89 7.73
CA LEU A 28 3.63 8.92 7.40
C LEU A 28 2.36 9.15 8.26
N PRO A 29 1.16 8.99 7.67
CA PRO A 29 -0.09 9.15 8.41
C PRO A 29 -0.24 8.08 9.51
N VAL A 30 -0.79 8.50 10.65
CA VAL A 30 -1.21 7.63 11.76
C VAL A 30 -2.70 7.85 11.99
N GLY A 31 -3.46 6.77 12.23
CA GLY A 31 -4.90 6.78 12.33
C GLY A 31 -5.57 6.47 10.99
N THR A 32 -6.75 7.06 10.76
CA THR A 32 -7.54 6.82 9.55
C THR A 32 -7.18 7.83 8.46
N VAL A 33 -6.87 7.35 7.25
CA VAL A 33 -6.63 8.18 6.07
C VAL A 33 -7.37 7.62 4.85
N HIS A 34 -7.85 8.52 3.99
CA HIS A 34 -8.45 8.16 2.71
C HIS A 34 -7.45 8.42 1.59
N ALA A 35 -7.03 7.39 0.89
CA ALA A 35 -5.98 7.49 -0.13
C ALA A 35 -6.23 6.59 -1.33
N PHE A 36 -5.83 7.07 -2.52
CA PHE A 36 -5.83 6.27 -3.74
C PHE A 36 -4.58 5.40 -3.78
N LEU A 37 -4.74 4.13 -4.18
CA LEU A 37 -3.62 3.25 -4.45
C LEU A 37 -3.19 3.42 -5.91
N ASP A 38 -2.11 4.16 -6.17
CA ASP A 38 -1.69 4.50 -7.53
C ASP A 38 -1.02 3.28 -8.21
N PHE A 39 -0.08 2.64 -7.52
CA PHE A 39 0.61 1.43 -8.00
C PHE A 39 1.24 0.63 -6.84
N LYS A 40 1.78 -0.54 -7.17
CA LYS A 40 2.39 -1.48 -6.22
C LYS A 40 3.69 -2.05 -6.77
N ILE A 41 4.67 -2.26 -5.88
CA ILE A 41 5.96 -2.86 -6.23
C ILE A 41 6.32 -3.97 -5.25
N TRP A 42 6.92 -5.05 -5.75
CA TRP A 42 7.54 -6.07 -4.90
C TRP A 42 8.74 -5.51 -4.12
N THR A 43 8.85 -5.83 -2.83
CA THR A 43 10.09 -5.55 -2.10
C THR A 43 11.25 -6.33 -2.72
N LYS A 44 12.49 -5.86 -2.53
CA LYS A 44 13.69 -6.52 -3.10
C LYS A 44 13.81 -8.00 -2.71
N SER A 45 13.35 -8.37 -1.52
CA SER A 45 13.34 -9.75 -1.02
C SER A 45 12.15 -10.57 -1.53
N GLY A 46 11.17 -9.96 -2.19
CA GLY A 46 9.90 -10.60 -2.57
C GLY A 46 9.00 -10.96 -1.39
N THR A 47 9.33 -10.51 -0.17
CA THR A 47 8.60 -10.86 1.06
C THR A 47 7.49 -9.86 1.41
N GLY A 48 7.32 -8.81 0.61
CA GLY A 48 6.30 -7.79 0.81
C GLY A 48 5.96 -7.07 -0.49
N ILE A 49 4.84 -6.34 -0.43
CA ILE A 49 4.37 -5.45 -1.49
C ILE A 49 4.38 -4.04 -0.92
N THR A 50 5.20 -3.16 -1.50
CA THR A 50 5.16 -1.73 -1.23
C THR A 50 4.03 -1.12 -2.04
N CYS A 51 3.07 -0.54 -1.33
CA CYS A 51 1.89 0.13 -1.88
C CYS A 51 2.13 1.64 -1.88
N PHE A 52 1.91 2.28 -3.03
CA PHE A 52 2.16 3.70 -3.24
C PHE A 52 0.82 4.43 -3.25
N PHE A 53 0.61 5.25 -2.24
CA PHE A 53 -0.66 5.90 -1.97
C PHE A 53 -0.59 7.41 -2.14
N ARG A 54 -1.70 7.99 -2.58
CA ARG A 54 -1.91 9.44 -2.67
C ARG A 54 -3.14 9.83 -1.89
N GLU A 55 -2.96 10.63 -0.83
CA GLU A 55 -4.02 11.06 0.05
C GLU A 55 -5.06 11.90 -0.71
N GLY A 56 -6.33 11.51 -0.65
CA GLY A 56 -7.37 12.15 -1.45
C GLY A 56 -7.65 13.62 -1.09
N LYS A 57 -7.34 14.04 0.14
CA LYS A 57 -7.60 15.42 0.61
C LYS A 57 -6.45 16.38 0.35
N THR A 58 -5.21 15.92 0.41
CA THR A 58 -4.01 16.77 0.44
C THR A 58 -3.08 16.53 -0.75
N ASP A 59 -3.36 15.50 -1.56
CA ASP A 59 -2.49 14.98 -2.62
C ASP A 59 -1.12 14.51 -2.14
N ARG A 60 -0.92 14.37 -0.81
CA ARG A 60 0.33 13.86 -0.24
C ARG A 60 0.57 12.42 -0.66
N ARG A 61 1.78 12.16 -1.12
CA ARG A 61 2.23 10.84 -1.58
C ARG A 61 3.04 10.14 -0.50
N PHE A 62 2.62 8.93 -0.15
CA PHE A 62 3.28 8.12 0.87
C PHE A 62 3.23 6.64 0.50
N ARG A 63 4.14 5.84 1.06
CA ARG A 63 4.17 4.40 0.79
C ARG A 63 4.17 3.59 2.08
N LEU A 64 3.44 2.47 2.05
CA LEU A 64 3.38 1.49 3.13
C LEU A 64 3.62 0.10 2.56
N THR A 65 4.31 -0.75 3.31
CA THR A 65 4.62 -2.12 2.88
C THR A 65 3.73 -3.12 3.59
N VAL A 66 3.04 -3.96 2.82
CA VAL A 66 2.28 -5.11 3.29
C VAL A 66 3.17 -6.34 3.17
N PHE A 67 3.46 -7.00 4.29
CA PHE A 67 4.31 -8.19 4.30
C PHE A 67 3.49 -9.45 4.11
N ARG A 68 4.10 -10.45 3.47
CA ARG A 68 3.49 -11.76 3.29
C ARG A 68 3.18 -12.40 4.64
N ARG A 69 1.95 -12.89 4.78
CA ARG A 69 1.53 -13.75 5.89
C ARG A 69 2.18 -15.12 5.78
N LYS A 70 2.97 -15.49 6.78
CA LYS A 70 3.72 -16.77 6.80
C LYS A 70 2.81 -17.99 6.82
N ASP A 71 1.60 -17.85 7.36
CA ASP A 71 0.61 -18.90 7.55
C ASP A 71 -0.27 -19.15 6.32
N LYS A 72 -0.43 -18.17 5.43
CA LYS A 72 -1.47 -18.20 4.37
C LYS A 72 -0.98 -17.88 2.95
N ASP A 73 0.34 -17.73 2.75
CA ASP A 73 0.96 -17.29 1.47
C ASP A 73 0.15 -16.16 0.78
N SER A 74 -0.32 -15.22 1.60
CA SER A 74 -1.19 -14.12 1.20
C SER A 74 -0.62 -12.78 1.63
N TYR A 75 -1.02 -11.72 0.94
CA TYR A 75 -0.63 -10.35 1.26
C TYR A 75 -1.86 -9.59 1.76
N THR A 76 -2.54 -10.19 2.74
CA THR A 76 -3.70 -9.61 3.44
C THR A 76 -3.27 -9.12 4.82
N LEU A 77 -3.97 -8.13 5.36
CA LEU A 77 -3.72 -7.59 6.72
C LEU A 77 -4.37 -8.44 7.81
N ASP A 78 -5.50 -9.06 7.47
CA ASP A 78 -6.26 -9.99 8.30
C ASP A 78 -6.81 -11.14 7.44
N ASP A 79 -7.64 -12.00 8.02
CA ASP A 79 -8.12 -13.23 7.37
C ASP A 79 -9.13 -12.99 6.24
N ASN A 80 -9.87 -11.88 6.29
CA ASN A 80 -10.91 -11.53 5.33
C ASN A 80 -10.58 -10.24 4.54
N GLY A 81 -9.39 -9.69 4.77
CA GLY A 81 -8.94 -8.46 4.18
C GLY A 81 -8.54 -8.59 2.71
N ILE A 82 -8.27 -7.44 2.12
CA ILE A 82 -7.88 -7.30 0.72
C ILE A 82 -6.51 -7.93 0.49
N ASP A 83 -6.40 -8.79 -0.54
CA ASP A 83 -5.09 -9.28 -1.00
C ASP A 83 -4.43 -8.23 -1.90
N PHE A 84 -3.36 -7.62 -1.40
CA PHE A 84 -2.64 -6.58 -2.11
C PHE A 84 -1.91 -7.07 -3.38
N ARG A 85 -1.84 -8.38 -3.66
CA ARG A 85 -1.38 -8.89 -4.97
C ARG A 85 -2.30 -8.51 -6.13
N ILE A 86 -3.61 -8.47 -5.86
CA ILE A 86 -4.66 -8.32 -6.88
C ILE A 86 -5.59 -7.14 -6.60
N SER A 87 -5.37 -6.41 -5.51
CA SER A 87 -6.19 -5.26 -5.15
C SER A 87 -6.27 -4.21 -6.28
N PRO A 88 -7.43 -3.60 -6.53
CA PRO A 88 -7.59 -2.62 -7.59
C PRO A 88 -6.69 -1.39 -7.38
N LEU A 89 -6.21 -0.81 -8.49
CA LEU A 89 -5.49 0.46 -8.49
C LEU A 89 -6.46 1.61 -8.79
N ASN A 90 -6.06 2.84 -8.46
CA ASN A 90 -6.78 4.07 -8.72
C ASN A 90 -8.19 4.14 -8.11
N VAL A 91 -8.44 3.33 -7.06
CA VAL A 91 -9.65 3.42 -6.24
C VAL A 91 -9.33 3.97 -4.86
N LEU A 92 -10.33 4.52 -4.19
CA LEU A 92 -10.19 5.12 -2.87
C LEU A 92 -10.22 4.03 -1.78
N TYR A 93 -9.18 4.00 -0.96
CA TYR A 93 -9.09 3.15 0.21
C TYR A 93 -9.29 3.97 1.48
N GLN A 94 -9.97 3.37 2.46
CA GLN A 94 -9.81 3.73 3.86
C GLN A 94 -8.68 2.90 4.45
N LEU A 95 -7.64 3.58 4.91
CA LEU A 95 -6.47 2.96 5.53
C LEU A 95 -6.47 3.31 7.02
N ILE A 96 -6.20 2.32 7.87
CA ILE A 96 -5.91 2.55 9.28
C ILE A 96 -4.47 2.13 9.51
N SER A 97 -3.63 3.09 9.89
CA SER A 97 -2.21 2.88 10.20
C SER A 97 -1.90 3.23 11.64
N ASP A 98 -0.91 2.55 12.21
CA ASP A 98 -0.48 2.77 13.59
C ASP A 98 1.03 2.59 13.75
N LYS A 99 1.60 3.11 14.84
CA LYS A 99 2.97 2.84 15.24
C LYS A 99 3.07 1.46 15.88
N ASN A 100 4.01 0.65 15.44
CA ASN A 100 4.37 -0.58 16.16
C ASN A 100 5.32 -0.27 17.34
N SER A 101 5.67 -1.30 18.11
CA SER A 101 6.58 -1.18 19.27
C SER A 101 7.97 -0.64 18.94
N ASN A 102 8.37 -0.69 17.67
CA ASN A 102 9.65 -0.18 17.17
C ASN A 102 9.53 1.23 16.57
N GLY A 103 8.36 1.89 16.70
CA GLY A 103 8.10 3.22 16.18
C GLY A 103 7.83 3.29 14.67
N ASN A 104 7.78 2.15 13.97
CA ASN A 104 7.49 2.11 12.54
C ASN A 104 5.97 2.20 12.29
N ILE A 105 5.58 2.92 11.23
CA ILE A 105 4.19 2.94 10.79
C ILE A 105 3.86 1.65 10.06
N VAL A 106 2.79 0.99 10.50
CA VAL A 106 2.28 -0.24 9.90
C VAL A 106 0.82 -0.07 9.53
N LEU A 107 0.44 -0.61 8.38
CA LEU A 107 -0.95 -0.68 7.96
C LEU A 107 -1.65 -1.79 8.75
N ARG A 108 -2.78 -1.47 9.39
CA ARG A 108 -3.57 -2.38 10.22
C ARG A 108 -4.83 -2.86 9.52
N GLN A 109 -5.48 -1.96 8.79
CA GLN A 109 -6.70 -2.25 8.07
C GLN A 109 -6.71 -1.46 6.76
N ALA A 110 -7.34 -2.04 5.75
CA ALA A 110 -7.56 -1.39 4.46
C ALA A 110 -8.87 -1.89 3.86
N ASP A 111 -9.77 -0.95 3.58
CA ASP A 111 -11.07 -1.21 2.96
C ASP A 111 -11.23 -0.34 1.71
N ILE A 112 -11.85 -0.88 0.66
CA ILE A 112 -12.23 -0.07 -0.51
C ILE A 112 -13.49 0.69 -0.13
N ILE A 113 -13.43 2.02 -0.23
CA ILE A 113 -14.62 2.85 -0.10
C ILE A 113 -15.25 2.92 -1.47
N ASN A 114 -16.45 2.35 -1.62
CA ASN A 114 -17.20 2.40 -2.86
C ASN A 114 -17.41 3.87 -3.27
N THR A 115 -16.84 4.28 -4.41
CA THR A 115 -17.48 5.31 -5.23
C THR A 115 -18.72 4.67 -5.82
N ALA A 116 -19.86 4.87 -5.15
CA ALA A 116 -21.14 4.71 -5.82
C ALA A 116 -21.09 5.53 -7.11
N ARG A 117 -21.26 4.87 -8.25
CA ARG A 117 -21.77 5.51 -9.46
C ARG A 117 -23.28 5.51 -9.38
#